data_AF-A0A7S1TA05-F1
#
_entry.id   AF-A0A7S1TA05-F1
#
_cell.length_a   1.000
_cell.length_b   1.000
_cell.length_c   1.000
_cell.angle_alpha   90.00
_cell.angle_beta   90.00
_cell.angle_gamma   90.00
#
_symmetry.space_group_name_H-M   'P 1'
#
loop_
_entity.id
_entity.type
_entity.pdbx_description
1 polymer ?
#
loop_
_entity_poly.entity_id
_entity_poly.type
_entity_poly.pdbx_seq_one_letter_code
_entity_poly.pdbx_strand_id
1 'polypeptide(L)'
;GAALTAATALVAGAPSPAQAFLGFGGQTAQDRYTADTSEMISKTNALLAMPRDDPGKKDAVAEVRTLTNVWVAKYRRDDRFAGKPSYGNMYSVLNAISGHYNSFGPEAPIPKKRLERITKELSDAEKLLSRNR
;
A
#
# COMPACT_ATOMS: atom_id res chain seq x y z
N GLY A 1 27.57 32.13 57.55
CA GLY A 1 26.99 30.95 56.88
C GLY A 1 25.87 31.40 55.97
N ALA A 2 25.53 30.74 54.87
CA ALA A 2 26.12 29.63 54.15
C ALA A 2 25.70 29.82 52.67
N ALA A 3 26.55 29.42 51.75
CA ALA A 3 26.26 29.38 50.31
C ALA A 3 25.21 28.32 49.99
N LEU A 4 24.47 28.47 48.88
CA LEU A 4 24.27 27.37 47.91
C LEU A 4 23.64 27.88 46.60
N THR A 5 24.41 27.81 45.54
CA THR A 5 24.01 27.84 44.13
C THR A 5 23.27 26.54 43.78
N ALA A 6 22.08 26.62 43.20
CA ALA A 6 21.35 25.47 42.67
C ALA A 6 21.69 25.28 41.18
N ALA A 7 22.33 24.15 40.85
CA ALA A 7 22.55 23.71 39.48
C ALA A 7 21.48 22.67 39.11
N THR A 8 20.68 22.95 38.09
CA THR A 8 19.69 22.03 37.52
C THR A 8 20.36 21.17 36.44
N ALA A 9 20.55 19.89 36.70
CA ALA A 9 20.99 18.92 35.71
C ALA A 9 19.80 18.39 34.90
N LEU A 10 19.80 18.59 33.58
CA LEU A 10 18.88 17.95 32.63
C LEU A 10 19.37 16.52 32.36
N VAL A 11 18.59 15.52 32.78
CA VAL A 11 18.83 14.13 32.42
C VAL A 11 18.27 13.90 31.01
N ALA A 12 19.17 13.72 30.03
CA ALA A 12 18.80 13.26 28.70
C ALA A 12 18.38 11.78 28.76
N GLY A 13 17.11 11.50 28.50
CA GLY A 13 16.61 10.13 28.35
C GLY A 13 17.09 9.52 27.04
N ALA A 14 17.90 8.46 27.11
CA ALA A 14 18.26 7.66 25.94
C ALA A 14 17.03 6.91 25.40
N PRO A 15 16.84 6.79 24.07
CA PRO A 15 15.78 5.96 23.51
C PRO A 15 16.04 4.48 23.84
N SER A 16 15.05 3.82 24.44
CA SER A 16 15.11 2.40 24.76
C SER A 16 15.21 1.56 23.48
N PRO A 17 16.01 0.47 23.46
CA PRO A 17 16.11 -0.40 22.30
C PRO A 17 14.76 -1.12 22.09
N ALA A 18 14.24 -1.04 20.86
CA ALA A 18 13.07 -1.80 20.44
C ALA A 18 13.38 -3.30 20.61
N GLN A 19 12.72 -3.92 21.59
CA GLN A 19 12.84 -5.35 21.87
C GLN A 19 12.23 -6.12 20.70
N ALA A 20 13.07 -6.78 19.89
CA ALA A 20 12.64 -7.83 18.98
C ALA A 20 12.26 -9.05 19.82
N PHE A 21 10.96 -9.31 19.94
CA PHE A 21 10.43 -10.44 20.68
C PHE A 21 10.61 -11.75 19.89
N LEU A 22 11.18 -12.73 20.57
CA LEU A 22 11.44 -14.10 20.10
C LEU A 22 10.13 -14.81 19.70
N GLY A 23 10.24 -15.68 18.70
CA GLY A 23 9.12 -16.22 17.92
C GLY A 23 8.02 -16.93 18.71
N PHE A 24 6.78 -16.50 18.42
CA PHE A 24 5.57 -17.32 18.36
C PHE A 24 4.67 -16.80 17.22
N GLY A 25 4.71 -17.48 16.07
CA GLY A 25 3.58 -17.72 15.14
C GLY A 25 2.73 -16.57 14.58
N GLY A 26 3.08 -15.29 14.72
CA GLY A 26 2.33 -14.18 14.13
C GLY A 26 2.97 -13.67 12.83
N GLN A 27 2.17 -13.40 11.79
CA GLN A 27 2.66 -12.62 10.64
C GLN A 27 3.21 -11.28 11.15
N THR A 28 4.43 -10.93 10.74
CA THR A 28 4.99 -9.61 11.02
C THR A 28 4.16 -8.54 10.31
N ALA A 29 4.31 -7.26 10.70
CA ALA A 29 3.69 -6.16 9.95
C ALA A 29 4.12 -6.18 8.47
N GLN A 30 5.37 -6.57 8.20
CA GLN A 30 5.90 -6.73 6.86
C GLN A 30 5.24 -7.89 6.11
N ASP A 31 5.06 -9.05 6.74
CA ASP A 31 4.39 -10.20 6.11
C ASP A 31 2.95 -9.85 5.74
N ARG A 32 2.24 -9.14 6.62
CA ARG A 32 0.89 -8.65 6.32
C ARG A 32 0.88 -7.67 5.15
N TYR A 33 1.82 -6.72 5.12
CA TYR A 33 1.96 -5.81 3.98
C TYR A 33 2.21 -6.55 2.67
N THR A 34 3.12 -7.52 2.68
CA THR A 34 3.40 -8.36 1.51
C THR A 34 2.16 -9.13 1.08
N ALA A 35 1.44 -9.77 2.00
CA ALA A 35 0.24 -10.53 1.70
C ALA A 35 -0.88 -9.66 1.12
N ASP A 36 -1.27 -8.59 1.83
CA ASP A 36 -2.34 -7.68 1.41
C ASP A 36 -2.02 -7.00 0.07
N THR A 37 -0.77 -6.57 -0.13
CA THR A 37 -0.38 -5.90 -1.38
C THR A 37 -0.32 -6.90 -2.53
N SER A 38 0.09 -8.16 -2.29
CA SER A 38 0.05 -9.21 -3.31
C SER A 38 -1.38 -9.57 -3.71
N GLU A 39 -2.30 -9.63 -2.75
CA GLU A 39 -3.73 -9.83 -3.02
C GLU A 39 -4.28 -8.69 -3.87
N MET A 40 -3.97 -7.44 -3.51
CA MET A 40 -4.36 -6.27 -4.28
C MET A 40 -3.84 -6.30 -5.71
N ILE A 41 -2.56 -6.67 -5.91
CA ILE A 41 -1.95 -6.84 -7.24
C ILE A 41 -2.71 -7.91 -8.03
N SER A 42 -3.00 -9.05 -7.42
CA SER A 42 -3.74 -10.16 -8.04
C SER A 42 -5.13 -9.74 -8.50
N LYS A 43 -5.91 -9.08 -7.63
CA LYS A 43 -7.26 -8.58 -7.93
C LYS A 43 -7.24 -7.52 -9.04
N THR A 44 -6.24 -6.65 -9.00
CA THR A 44 -6.06 -5.62 -10.03
C THR A 44 -5.72 -6.26 -11.39
N ASN A 45 -4.81 -7.23 -11.43
CA ASN A 45 -4.50 -7.98 -12.64
C ASN A 45 -5.73 -8.70 -13.21
N ALA A 46 -6.53 -9.35 -12.35
CA ALA A 46 -7.76 -10.01 -12.77
C ALA A 46 -8.75 -9.03 -13.43
N LEU A 47 -8.99 -7.87 -12.80
CA LEU A 47 -9.86 -6.83 -13.36
C LEU A 47 -9.37 -6.31 -14.74
N LEU A 48 -8.06 -6.11 -14.88
CA LEU A 48 -7.45 -5.62 -16.13
C LEU A 48 -7.50 -6.69 -17.25
N ALA A 49 -7.51 -7.97 -16.89
CA ALA A 49 -7.62 -9.08 -17.83
C ALA A 49 -9.08 -9.37 -18.27
N MET A 50 -10.09 -8.88 -17.53
CA MET A 50 -11.48 -9.11 -17.87
C MET A 50 -11.88 -8.47 -19.22
N PRO A 51 -12.59 -9.22 -20.09
CA PRO A 51 -13.22 -8.68 -21.29
C PRO A 51 -14.11 -7.47 -20.99
N ARG A 52 -14.36 -6.64 -22.01
CA ARG A 52 -15.19 -5.43 -21.86
C ARG A 52 -16.65 -5.77 -21.54
N ASP A 53 -17.12 -6.88 -22.11
CA ASP A 53 -18.49 -7.38 -22.08
C ASP A 53 -18.68 -8.47 -21.00
N ASP A 54 -17.68 -8.66 -20.14
CA ASP A 54 -17.76 -9.58 -19.02
C ASP A 54 -18.87 -9.12 -18.04
N PRO A 55 -19.89 -9.95 -17.76
CA PRO A 55 -20.98 -9.56 -16.87
C PRO A 55 -20.52 -9.29 -15.43
N GLY A 56 -19.37 -9.82 -15.02
CA GLY A 56 -18.75 -9.59 -13.72
C GLY A 56 -17.86 -8.35 -13.65
N LYS A 57 -17.66 -7.62 -14.76
CA LYS A 57 -16.77 -6.44 -14.83
C LYS A 57 -17.12 -5.41 -13.76
N LYS A 58 -18.41 -5.09 -13.63
CA LYS A 58 -18.91 -4.09 -12.69
C LYS A 58 -18.62 -4.47 -11.24
N ASP A 59 -18.83 -5.74 -10.89
CA ASP A 59 -18.58 -6.24 -9.54
C ASP A 59 -17.08 -6.28 -9.23
N ALA A 60 -16.25 -6.68 -10.18
CA ALA A 60 -14.80 -6.65 -10.03
C ALA A 60 -14.26 -5.20 -9.84
N VAL A 61 -14.82 -4.22 -10.56
CA VAL A 61 -14.50 -2.80 -10.33
C VAL A 61 -14.90 -2.37 -8.92
N ALA A 62 -16.08 -2.75 -8.45
CA ALA A 62 -16.55 -2.42 -7.10
C ALA A 62 -15.67 -3.07 -6.01
N GLU A 63 -15.26 -4.33 -6.22
CA GLU A 63 -14.36 -5.06 -5.33
C GLU A 63 -13.00 -4.34 -5.22
N VAL A 64 -12.34 -4.04 -6.34
CA VAL A 64 -11.04 -3.35 -6.36
C VAL A 64 -11.12 -1.98 -5.69
N ARG A 65 -12.21 -1.23 -5.90
CA ARG A 65 -12.42 0.07 -5.23
C ARG A 65 -12.57 -0.07 -3.72
N THR A 66 -13.30 -1.09 -3.28
CA THR A 66 -13.48 -1.37 -1.84
C THR A 66 -12.16 -1.76 -1.20
N LEU A 67 -11.43 -2.70 -1.81
CA LEU A 67 -10.10 -3.10 -1.36
C LEU A 67 -9.13 -1.93 -1.34
N THR A 68 -9.25 -0.98 -2.29
CA THR A 68 -8.38 0.21 -2.35
C THR A 68 -8.52 1.03 -1.08
N ASN A 69 -9.76 1.32 -0.68
CA ASN A 69 -10.02 2.09 0.54
C ASN A 69 -9.47 1.40 1.79
N VAL A 70 -9.66 0.07 1.89
CA VAL A 70 -9.16 -0.74 3.00
C VAL A 70 -7.63 -0.72 3.06
N TRP A 71 -6.98 -1.02 1.94
CA TRP A 71 -5.52 -1.10 1.83
C TRP A 71 -4.86 0.27 2.08
N VAL A 72 -5.38 1.35 1.47
CA VAL A 72 -4.86 2.71 1.68
C VAL A 72 -5.07 3.17 3.13
N ALA A 73 -6.23 2.89 3.74
CA ALA A 73 -6.47 3.23 5.14
C ALA A 73 -5.49 2.51 6.08
N LYS A 74 -5.14 1.26 5.76
CA LYS A 74 -4.23 0.43 6.54
C LYS A 74 -2.78 0.90 6.46
N TYR A 75 -2.29 1.28 5.28
CA TYR A 75 -0.85 1.49 5.07
C TYR A 75 -0.41 2.95 4.92
N ARG A 76 -1.28 3.90 4.54
CA ARG A 76 -0.83 5.28 4.23
C ARG A 76 -0.25 6.07 5.40
N ARG A 77 -0.58 5.69 6.64
CA ARG A 77 -0.17 6.41 7.87
C ARG A 77 1.06 5.81 8.54
N ASP A 78 1.58 4.72 7.99
CA ASP A 78 2.74 4.02 8.53
C ASP A 78 3.91 4.22 7.57
N ASP A 79 4.85 5.08 7.95
CA ASP A 79 5.98 5.48 7.10
C ASP A 79 6.87 4.30 6.69
N ARG A 80 6.84 3.20 7.45
CA ARG A 80 7.55 1.95 7.10
C ARG A 80 7.05 1.37 5.77
N PHE A 81 5.78 1.60 5.44
CA PHE A 81 5.13 1.12 4.22
C PHE A 81 4.86 2.25 3.24
N ALA A 82 4.37 3.40 3.70
CA ALA A 82 4.05 4.53 2.83
C ALA A 82 5.27 5.08 2.06
N GLY A 83 6.48 4.95 2.63
CA GLY A 83 7.73 5.32 1.98
C GLY A 83 8.28 4.29 0.98
N LYS A 84 7.66 3.11 0.87
CA LYS A 84 8.11 2.05 -0.04
C LYS A 84 7.73 2.36 -1.49
N PRO A 85 8.68 2.29 -2.46
CA PRO A 85 8.37 2.23 -3.88
C PRO A 85 7.23 1.28 -4.27
N SER A 86 7.10 0.09 -3.66
CA SER A 86 5.95 -0.79 -3.95
C SER A 86 4.61 -0.15 -3.59
N TYR A 87 4.54 0.54 -2.45
CA TYR A 87 3.35 1.26 -2.01
C TYR A 87 3.02 2.38 -3.00
N GLY A 88 4.03 3.19 -3.35
CA GLY A 88 3.87 4.32 -4.28
C GLY A 88 3.33 3.89 -5.64
N ASN A 89 3.93 2.88 -6.25
CA ASN A 89 3.50 2.36 -7.55
C ASN A 89 2.10 1.74 -7.48
N MET A 90 1.81 0.93 -6.45
CA MET A 90 0.49 0.34 -6.28
C MET A 90 -0.58 1.42 -6.09
N TYR A 91 -0.32 2.42 -5.25
CA TYR A 91 -1.23 3.55 -5.01
C TYR A 91 -1.51 4.35 -6.29
N SER A 92 -0.48 4.59 -7.11
CA SER A 92 -0.62 5.25 -8.41
C SER A 92 -1.50 4.46 -9.38
N VAL A 93 -1.30 3.14 -9.47
CA VAL A 93 -2.16 2.23 -10.26
C VAL A 93 -3.62 2.33 -9.81
N LEU A 94 -3.88 2.22 -8.52
CA LEU A 94 -5.24 2.25 -7.96
C LEU A 94 -5.94 3.59 -8.22
N ASN A 95 -5.20 4.71 -8.14
CA ASN A 95 -5.72 6.03 -8.48
C ASN A 95 -6.02 6.18 -9.98
N ALA A 96 -5.17 5.63 -10.85
CA ALA A 96 -5.42 5.66 -12.28
C ALA A 96 -6.68 4.89 -12.67
N ILE A 97 -6.89 3.71 -12.06
CA ILE A 97 -8.07 2.87 -12.24
C ILE A 97 -9.32 3.55 -11.67
N SER A 98 -9.26 4.02 -10.42
CA SER A 98 -10.38 4.68 -9.75
C SER A 98 -10.81 5.95 -10.48
N GLY A 99 -9.84 6.77 -10.91
CA GLY A 99 -10.10 7.97 -11.70
C GLY A 99 -10.80 7.66 -13.02
N HIS A 100 -10.35 6.63 -13.75
CA HIS A 100 -11.00 6.20 -14.99
C HIS A 100 -12.45 5.77 -14.76
N TYR A 101 -12.69 4.86 -13.83
CA TYR A 101 -14.04 4.34 -13.59
C TYR A 101 -14.98 5.35 -12.94
N ASN A 102 -14.46 6.33 -12.19
CA ASN A 102 -15.25 7.47 -11.71
C ASN A 102 -15.71 8.37 -12.85
N SER A 103 -14.85 8.64 -13.84
CA SER A 103 -15.19 9.54 -14.94
C SER A 103 -16.05 8.88 -16.02
N PHE A 104 -15.83 7.60 -16.31
CA PHE A 104 -16.41 6.95 -17.49
C PHE A 104 -17.38 5.80 -17.17
N GLY A 105 -17.50 5.39 -15.91
CA GLY A 105 -18.33 4.27 -15.49
C GLY A 105 -17.61 2.91 -15.55
N PRO A 106 -18.09 1.89 -14.82
CA PRO A 106 -17.35 0.66 -14.51
C PRO A 106 -17.07 -0.26 -15.71
N GLU A 107 -17.84 -0.12 -16.79
CA GLU A 107 -17.69 -0.93 -18.01
C GLU A 107 -16.86 -0.21 -19.09
N ALA A 108 -16.46 1.04 -18.84
CA ALA A 108 -15.72 1.82 -19.81
C ALA A 108 -14.32 1.23 -20.04
N PRO A 109 -13.92 0.94 -21.29
CA PRO A 109 -12.60 0.39 -21.58
C PRO A 109 -11.51 1.42 -21.23
N ILE A 110 -10.44 0.96 -20.59
CA ILE A 110 -9.26 1.79 -20.32
C ILE A 110 -8.52 2.00 -21.66
N PRO A 111 -8.18 3.24 -22.05
CA PRO A 111 -7.45 3.50 -23.28
C PRO A 111 -6.12 2.74 -23.33
N LYS A 112 -5.78 2.13 -24.49
CA LYS A 112 -4.62 1.23 -24.66
C LYS A 112 -3.31 1.76 -24.05
N LYS A 113 -2.89 2.99 -24.39
CA LYS A 113 -1.66 3.59 -23.83
C LYS A 113 -1.71 3.74 -22.30
N ARG A 114 -2.88 4.05 -21.75
CA ARG A 114 -3.08 4.15 -20.30
C ARG A 114 -3.00 2.77 -19.66
N LEU A 115 -3.62 1.76 -20.28
CA LEU A 115 -3.57 0.37 -19.83
C LEU A 115 -2.13 -0.16 -19.80
N GLU A 116 -1.36 0.03 -20.88
CA GLU A 116 0.05 -0.36 -20.96
C GLU A 116 0.89 0.23 -19.82
N ARG A 117 0.69 1.53 -19.52
CA ARG A 117 1.36 2.19 -18.38
C ARG A 117 0.94 1.60 -17.04
N ILE A 118 -0.36 1.40 -16.82
CA ILE A 118 -0.89 0.82 -15.58
C ILE A 118 -0.31 -0.60 -15.37
N THR A 119 -0.36 -1.45 -16.38
CA THR A 119 0.15 -2.82 -16.30
C THR A 119 1.65 -2.85 -16.05
N LYS A 120 2.42 -1.94 -16.67
CA LYS A 120 3.85 -1.80 -16.39
C LYS A 120 4.11 -1.41 -14.93
N GLU A 121 3.41 -0.39 -14.44
CA GLU A 121 3.58 0.13 -13.08
C GLU A 121 3.16 -0.89 -12.02
N LEU A 122 2.11 -1.67 -12.30
CA LEU A 122 1.67 -2.79 -11.46
C LEU A 122 2.73 -3.90 -11.40
N SER A 123 3.34 -4.26 -12.54
CA SER A 123 4.45 -5.22 -12.57
C SER A 123 5.68 -4.70 -11.82
N ASP A 124 5.97 -3.41 -11.90
CA ASP A 124 7.06 -2.79 -11.14
C ASP A 124 6.74 -2.83 -9.64
N ALA A 125 5.49 -2.57 -9.22
CA ALA A 125 5.06 -2.67 -7.82
C ALA A 125 5.28 -4.09 -7.27
N GLU A 126 4.92 -5.13 -8.02
CA GLU A 126 5.13 -6.53 -7.65
C GLU A 126 6.63 -6.89 -7.50
N LYS A 127 7.46 -6.43 -8.44
CA LYS A 127 8.92 -6.63 -8.38
C LYS A 127 9.55 -5.91 -7.20
N LEU A 128 9.04 -4.73 -6.83
CA LEU A 128 9.52 -3.99 -5.67
C LEU A 128 9.07 -4.66 -4.37
N LEU A 129 7.82 -5.10 -4.30
CA LEU A 129 7.24 -5.79 -3.15
C LEU A 129 8.03 -7.07 -2.82
N SER A 130 8.34 -7.89 -3.82
CA SER A 130 9.15 -9.12 -3.65
C SER A 130 10.58 -8.86 -3.16
N ARG A 131 11.07 -7.62 -3.30
CA ARG A 131 12.37 -7.16 -2.80
C ARG A 131 12.25 -6.41 -1.47
N ASN A 132 11.06 -6.40 -0.85
CA ASN A 132 10.72 -5.62 0.34
C ASN A 132 10.98 -4.10 0.16
N ARG A 133 10.83 -3.61 -1.07
CA ARG A 133 11.02 -2.21 -1.45
C ARG A 133 9.70 -1.54 -1.72
#